data_AF-A0A0K8NXX0-F1
#
_entry.id   AF-A0A0K8NXX0-F1
#
_cell.length_a   1.000
_cell.length_b   1.000
_cell.length_c   1.000
_cell.angle_alpha   90.00
_cell.angle_beta   90.00
_cell.angle_gamma   90.00
#
_symmetry.space_group_name_H-M   'P 1'
#
loop_
_entity.id
_entity.type
_entity.pdbx_description
1 polymer ?
#
loop_
_entity_poly.entity_id
_entity_poly.type
_entity_poly.pdbx_seq_one_letter_code
_entity_poly.pdbx_strand_id
1 'polypeptide(L)'
;MTPIQHEPAAPPPAPPAAPVASSAGAAPQVGSAVAPPAADGPACGNCGEAMQALVLAGHYGARVELDLCAGCHLLWFDGTESARLAGPGVLRLLGDMAQTQRVPHRVLRGDLGCLRCGRRTATVHNRSRWGPSLQLGCPERHGAYQSFAQYLGEKGYARALSSADRARLEARDGGLGCVNCGGRIAAGDAACPWCGSVPALIDLARLAQALDPEGAIAPQRVHGLPAQPSALACLACGSALPATPRWDCPQCGATLAAAGLDEAWDALRALEPALLDHQRRPAAAVVRRRLAAQAPAMERQRAWAQAMQAEADARHGGPPPTWDRSRRLGLRGWIGGLLAIVVVVLLRRCLGEG
;
A
#
# COMPACT_ATOMS: atom_id res chain seq x y z
N MET A 1 18.60 10.59 68.34
CA MET A 1 19.57 10.82 67.23
C MET A 1 18.90 10.32 65.96
N THR A 2 18.26 11.25 65.24
CA THR A 2 17.36 10.98 64.11
C THR A 2 18.09 11.44 62.84
N PRO A 3 18.15 10.64 61.76
CA PRO A 3 18.85 11.04 60.55
C PRO A 3 18.01 12.04 59.74
N ILE A 4 18.68 13.10 59.28
CA ILE A 4 18.15 14.14 58.40
C ILE A 4 18.09 13.58 56.97
N GLN A 5 16.90 13.54 56.38
CA GLN A 5 16.72 13.26 54.95
C GLN A 5 16.85 14.56 54.15
N HIS A 6 17.77 14.59 53.20
CA HIS A 6 17.88 15.65 52.21
C HIS A 6 16.94 15.37 51.04
N GLU A 7 15.94 16.23 50.87
CA GLU A 7 15.02 16.23 49.73
C GLU A 7 15.63 17.01 48.56
N PRO A 8 15.70 16.47 47.33
CA PRO A 8 16.25 17.19 46.18
C PRO A 8 15.26 18.25 45.67
N ALA A 9 15.76 19.47 45.47
CA ALA A 9 15.00 20.62 45.00
C ALA A 9 14.42 20.42 43.59
N ALA A 10 13.17 20.84 43.41
CA ALA A 10 12.46 20.82 42.13
C ALA A 10 13.10 21.79 41.10
N PRO A 11 13.14 21.43 39.81
CA PRO A 11 13.64 22.32 38.77
C PRO A 11 12.67 23.49 38.49
N PRO A 12 13.19 24.66 38.08
CA PRO A 12 12.37 25.85 37.85
C PRO A 12 11.46 25.71 36.62
N PRO A 13 10.30 26.38 36.61
CA PRO A 13 9.36 26.34 35.49
C PRO A 13 9.92 27.03 34.25
N ALA A 14 9.63 26.45 33.08
CA ALA A 14 10.03 26.97 31.78
C ALA A 14 9.36 28.33 31.46
N PRO A 15 10.04 29.24 30.74
CA PRO A 15 9.48 30.54 30.39
C PRO A 15 8.33 30.41 29.36
N PRO A 16 7.36 31.35 29.38
CA PRO A 16 6.23 31.32 28.45
C PRO A 16 6.69 31.59 27.01
N ALA A 17 6.15 30.82 26.06
CA ALA A 17 6.40 31.00 24.64
C ALA A 17 5.84 32.33 24.13
N ALA A 18 6.66 33.07 23.38
CA ALA A 18 6.29 34.33 22.74
C ALA A 18 5.20 34.11 21.66
N PRO A 19 4.31 35.09 21.43
CA PRO A 19 3.24 34.97 20.43
C PRO A 19 3.82 35.04 19.02
N VAL A 20 3.54 34.01 18.23
CA VAL A 20 3.90 33.96 16.80
C VAL A 20 2.86 34.76 16.02
N ALA A 21 3.32 35.84 15.37
CA ALA A 21 2.49 36.70 14.53
C ALA A 21 1.97 35.92 13.30
N SER A 22 0.65 35.95 13.10
CA SER A 22 -0.02 35.45 11.90
C SER A 22 0.28 36.37 10.72
N SER A 23 1.12 35.93 9.78
CA SER A 23 1.16 36.47 8.43
C SER A 23 0.30 35.60 7.51
N ALA A 24 -0.88 36.11 7.16
CA ALA A 24 -1.72 35.57 6.11
C ALA A 24 -1.00 35.68 4.76
N GLY A 25 -0.32 34.60 4.37
CA GLY A 25 0.19 34.38 3.02
C GLY A 25 -0.76 33.43 2.29
N ALA A 26 -1.39 33.90 1.23
CA ALA A 26 -2.28 33.13 0.38
C ALA A 26 -1.60 31.84 -0.13
N ALA A 27 -2.17 30.69 0.23
CA ALA A 27 -1.78 29.40 -0.32
C ALA A 27 -2.12 29.34 -1.82
N PRO A 28 -1.25 28.76 -2.67
CA PRO A 28 -1.57 28.55 -4.07
C PRO A 28 -2.65 27.46 -4.16
N GLN A 29 -3.84 27.85 -4.63
CA GLN A 29 -4.92 26.94 -4.95
C GLN A 29 -4.53 26.12 -6.18
N VAL A 30 -3.96 24.93 -5.97
CA VAL A 30 -3.89 23.90 -7.02
C VAL A 30 -5.22 23.15 -7.00
N GLY A 31 -6.28 23.85 -7.41
CA GLY A 31 -7.57 23.24 -7.71
C GLY A 31 -7.49 22.53 -9.04
N SER A 32 -6.96 21.30 -9.06
CA SER A 32 -7.23 20.39 -10.17
C SER A 32 -8.66 19.90 -9.99
N ALA A 33 -9.61 20.55 -10.65
CA ALA A 33 -10.97 20.06 -10.79
C ALA A 33 -10.89 18.62 -11.30
N VAL A 34 -11.31 17.67 -10.46
CA VAL A 34 -11.51 16.28 -10.87
C VAL A 34 -12.63 16.30 -11.90
N ALA A 35 -12.26 16.11 -13.17
CA ALA A 35 -13.22 15.79 -14.20
C ALA A 35 -14.02 14.55 -13.77
N PRO A 36 -15.35 14.50 -13.98
CA PRO A 36 -16.12 13.29 -13.71
C PRO A 36 -15.49 12.13 -14.51
N PRO A 37 -15.33 10.92 -13.92
CA PRO A 37 -14.77 9.79 -14.65
C PRO A 37 -15.65 9.50 -15.87
N ALA A 38 -15.01 9.31 -17.03
CA ALA A 38 -15.68 8.97 -18.27
C ALA A 38 -16.52 7.68 -18.11
N ALA A 39 -17.66 7.65 -18.79
CA ALA A 39 -18.74 6.67 -18.66
C ALA A 39 -18.45 5.27 -19.26
N ASP A 40 -17.18 4.90 -19.47
CA ASP A 40 -16.79 3.70 -20.24
C ASP A 40 -16.31 2.52 -19.36
N GLY A 41 -16.47 2.60 -18.04
CA GLY A 41 -16.14 1.50 -17.12
C GLY A 41 -17.17 0.37 -17.16
N PRO A 42 -16.78 -0.88 -16.84
CA PRO A 42 -17.74 -1.99 -16.80
C PRO A 42 -18.85 -1.72 -15.76
N ALA A 43 -20.08 -2.13 -16.09
CA ALA A 43 -21.24 -1.91 -15.22
C ALA A 43 -21.20 -2.81 -13.98
N CYS A 44 -21.30 -2.20 -12.80
CA CYS A 44 -21.33 -2.91 -11.53
C CYS A 44 -22.46 -3.94 -11.49
N GLY A 45 -22.13 -5.20 -11.22
CA GLY A 45 -23.11 -6.29 -11.18
C GLY A 45 -24.12 -6.22 -10.01
N ASN A 46 -24.06 -5.20 -9.16
CA ASN A 46 -25.07 -4.90 -8.14
C ASN A 46 -26.08 -3.85 -8.63
N CYS A 47 -25.58 -2.70 -9.05
CA CYS A 47 -26.39 -1.50 -9.28
C CYS A 47 -26.44 -1.01 -10.72
N GLY A 48 -25.63 -1.61 -11.61
CA GLY A 48 -25.56 -1.25 -13.03
C GLY A 48 -24.76 0.01 -13.36
N GLU A 49 -24.31 0.78 -12.36
CA GLU A 49 -23.47 1.96 -12.61
C GLU A 49 -22.07 1.59 -13.06
N ALA A 50 -21.46 2.43 -13.92
CA ALA A 50 -20.09 2.26 -14.36
C ALA A 50 -19.13 2.26 -13.17
N MET A 51 -18.23 1.27 -13.11
CA MET A 51 -17.19 1.23 -12.10
C MET A 51 -15.99 2.07 -12.51
N GLN A 52 -15.39 2.75 -11.53
CA GLN A 52 -14.19 3.54 -11.72
C GLN A 52 -12.97 2.62 -11.77
N ALA A 53 -12.23 2.64 -12.88
CA ALA A 53 -10.92 1.99 -12.96
C ALA A 53 -9.89 2.78 -12.15
N LEU A 54 -9.31 2.15 -11.14
CA LEU A 54 -8.23 2.70 -10.32
C LEU A 54 -6.89 2.10 -10.78
N VAL A 55 -5.95 2.96 -11.14
CA VAL A 55 -4.57 2.56 -11.44
C VAL A 55 -3.67 2.89 -10.26
N LEU A 56 -3.28 1.84 -9.54
CA LEU A 56 -2.59 1.91 -8.27
C LEU A 56 -1.15 1.41 -8.36
N ALA A 57 -0.32 1.86 -7.43
CA ALA A 57 1.06 1.42 -7.31
C ALA A 57 1.13 -0.04 -6.84
N GLY A 58 1.83 -0.87 -7.61
CA GLY A 58 2.15 -2.25 -7.29
C GLY A 58 3.57 -2.44 -6.80
N HIS A 59 3.86 -3.66 -6.31
CA HIS A 59 5.21 -4.06 -5.96
C HIS A 59 6.16 -3.96 -7.16
N TYR A 60 7.44 -3.67 -6.89
CA TYR A 60 8.50 -3.60 -7.89
C TYR A 60 8.26 -2.57 -9.01
N GLY A 61 7.53 -1.49 -8.71
CA GLY A 61 7.21 -0.44 -9.68
C GLY A 61 6.15 -0.83 -10.70
N ALA A 62 5.51 -1.99 -10.54
CA ALA A 62 4.38 -2.40 -11.36
C ALA A 62 3.17 -1.46 -11.13
N ARG A 63 2.26 -1.47 -12.09
CA ARG A 63 0.92 -0.92 -11.92
C ARG A 63 -0.08 -2.05 -11.68
N VAL A 64 -1.08 -1.76 -10.86
CA VAL A 64 -2.19 -2.65 -10.54
C VAL A 64 -3.47 -1.90 -10.88
N GLU A 65 -4.32 -2.50 -11.68
CA GLU A 65 -5.61 -1.94 -12.05
C GLU A 65 -6.70 -2.72 -11.33
N LEU A 66 -7.65 -2.02 -10.72
CA LEU A 66 -8.83 -2.62 -10.11
C LEU A 66 -10.03 -1.70 -10.33
N ASP A 67 -11.24 -2.22 -10.22
CA ASP A 67 -12.45 -1.43 -10.40
C ASP A 67 -13.11 -1.14 -9.04
N LEU A 68 -13.55 0.11 -8.82
CA LEU A 68 -14.28 0.55 -7.64
C LEU A 68 -15.69 1.00 -8.02
N CYS A 69 -16.70 0.49 -7.31
CA CYS A 69 -18.07 0.97 -7.41
C CYS A 69 -18.38 1.92 -6.25
N ALA A 70 -18.55 3.20 -6.55
CA ALA A 70 -18.80 4.22 -5.55
C ALA A 70 -20.15 4.02 -4.83
N GLY A 71 -21.22 3.68 -5.56
CA GLY A 71 -22.55 3.50 -4.96
C GLY A 71 -22.67 2.24 -4.10
N CYS A 72 -21.92 1.17 -4.39
CA CYS A 72 -22.02 -0.10 -3.64
C CYS A 72 -20.88 -0.32 -2.65
N HIS A 73 -19.86 0.54 -2.64
CA HIS A 73 -18.64 0.39 -1.85
C HIS A 73 -17.98 -0.98 -2.07
N LEU A 74 -17.88 -1.35 -3.35
CA LEU A 74 -17.31 -2.62 -3.80
C LEU A 74 -16.03 -2.39 -4.57
N LEU A 75 -15.05 -3.26 -4.32
CA LEU A 75 -13.86 -3.43 -5.13
C LEU A 75 -14.02 -4.70 -5.96
N TRP A 76 -13.62 -4.66 -7.23
CA TRP A 76 -13.48 -5.83 -8.07
C TRP A 76 -12.00 -6.09 -8.36
N PHE A 77 -11.61 -7.34 -8.17
CA PHE A 77 -10.27 -7.84 -8.50
C PHE A 77 -10.40 -8.96 -9.54
N ASP A 78 -9.74 -8.82 -10.69
CA ASP A 78 -9.76 -9.81 -11.78
C ASP A 78 -8.96 -11.10 -11.43
N GLY A 79 -8.10 -11.05 -10.42
CA GLY A 79 -7.26 -12.15 -9.99
C GLY A 79 -6.38 -11.83 -8.79
N THR A 80 -5.13 -11.43 -9.04
CA THR A 80 -4.08 -11.32 -8.01
C THR A 80 -3.74 -9.88 -7.61
N GLU A 81 -4.50 -8.91 -8.11
CA GLU A 81 -4.28 -7.46 -7.92
C GLU A 81 -4.19 -7.10 -6.44
N SER A 82 -5.11 -7.65 -5.63
CA SER A 82 -5.14 -7.47 -4.17
C SER A 82 -3.83 -7.87 -3.48
N ALA A 83 -3.09 -8.85 -4.02
CA ALA A 83 -1.79 -9.29 -3.50
C ALA A 83 -0.60 -8.52 -4.10
N ARG A 84 -0.81 -7.79 -5.20
CA ARG A 84 0.24 -7.07 -5.94
C ARG A 84 0.38 -5.62 -5.52
N LEU A 85 -0.58 -5.05 -4.77
CA LEU A 85 -0.56 -3.67 -4.31
C LEU A 85 0.64 -3.40 -3.39
N ALA A 86 1.41 -2.37 -3.71
CA ALA A 86 2.43 -1.84 -2.82
C ALA A 86 1.85 -0.81 -1.85
N GLY A 87 2.61 -0.46 -0.81
CA GLY A 87 2.22 0.54 0.18
C GLY A 87 1.59 1.82 -0.39
N PRO A 88 2.23 2.53 -1.34
CA PRO A 88 1.62 3.71 -1.96
C PRO A 88 0.26 3.42 -2.62
N GLY A 89 0.09 2.23 -3.22
CA GLY A 89 -1.17 1.81 -3.84
C GLY A 89 -2.25 1.49 -2.81
N VAL A 90 -1.89 0.85 -1.70
CA VAL A 90 -2.79 0.60 -0.57
C VAL A 90 -3.22 1.93 0.08
N LEU A 91 -2.30 2.86 0.30
CA LEU A 91 -2.61 4.17 0.87
C LEU A 91 -3.57 4.95 -0.04
N ARG A 92 -3.29 4.99 -1.35
CA ARG A 92 -4.19 5.63 -2.31
C ARG A 92 -5.58 4.98 -2.32
N LEU A 93 -5.65 3.65 -2.33
CA LEU A 93 -6.92 2.91 -2.27
C LEU A 93 -7.72 3.24 -1.02
N LEU A 94 -7.07 3.34 0.14
CA LEU A 94 -7.74 3.79 1.38
C LEU A 94 -8.33 5.18 1.24
N GLY A 95 -7.61 6.11 0.61
CA GLY A 95 -8.11 7.44 0.29
C GLY A 95 -9.35 7.37 -0.62
N ASP A 96 -9.30 6.60 -1.70
CA ASP A 96 -10.42 6.42 -2.63
C ASP A 96 -11.64 5.79 -1.92
N MET A 97 -11.43 4.82 -1.03
CA MET A 97 -12.49 4.22 -0.22
C MET A 97 -13.08 5.22 0.79
N ALA A 98 -12.25 6.03 1.48
CA ALA A 98 -12.70 7.05 2.42
C ALA A 98 -13.52 8.15 1.71
N GLN A 99 -13.11 8.56 0.51
CA GLN A 99 -13.86 9.48 -0.34
C GLN A 99 -15.21 8.87 -0.75
N THR A 100 -15.20 7.59 -1.15
CA THR A 100 -16.41 6.87 -1.55
C THR A 100 -17.45 6.80 -0.43
N GLN A 101 -17.04 6.69 0.83
CA GLN A 101 -17.96 6.68 1.97
C GLN A 101 -18.75 7.99 2.18
N ARG A 102 -18.44 9.05 1.43
CA ARG A 102 -19.28 10.27 1.37
C ARG A 102 -20.50 10.12 0.46
N VAL A 103 -20.54 9.08 -0.36
CA VAL A 103 -21.66 8.72 -1.22
C VAL A 103 -22.60 7.76 -0.47
N PRO A 104 -23.93 7.87 -0.61
CA PRO A 104 -24.85 6.93 0.02
C PRO A 104 -24.64 5.48 -0.45
N HIS A 105 -24.38 4.59 0.50
CA HIS A 105 -24.17 3.17 0.25
C HIS A 105 -25.47 2.44 -0.16
N ARG A 106 -25.40 1.70 -1.26
CA ARG A 106 -26.44 0.76 -1.71
C ARG A 106 -26.15 -0.64 -1.20
N VAL A 107 -27.15 -1.25 -0.55
CA VAL A 107 -27.07 -2.63 -0.05
C VAL A 107 -26.86 -3.62 -1.20
N LEU A 108 -26.07 -4.66 -0.94
CA LEU A 108 -25.78 -5.70 -1.92
C LEU A 108 -27.00 -6.60 -2.14
N ARG A 109 -27.32 -6.85 -3.39
CA ARG A 109 -28.36 -7.82 -3.78
C ARG A 109 -27.82 -9.24 -3.66
N GLY A 110 -28.71 -10.18 -3.29
CA GLY A 110 -28.36 -11.60 -3.21
C GLY A 110 -28.02 -12.27 -4.55
N ASP A 111 -28.31 -11.60 -5.66
CA ASP A 111 -28.05 -12.03 -7.05
C ASP A 111 -26.93 -11.23 -7.74
N LEU A 112 -26.05 -10.56 -6.98
CA LEU A 112 -24.87 -9.85 -7.48
C LEU A 112 -24.15 -10.62 -8.60
N GLY A 113 -24.15 -10.04 -9.80
CA GLY A 113 -23.55 -10.62 -11.00
C GLY A 113 -22.05 -10.31 -11.13
N CYS A 114 -21.29 -11.21 -11.75
CA CYS A 114 -19.89 -11.02 -12.10
C CYS A 114 -19.71 -9.81 -13.03
N LEU A 115 -18.69 -8.99 -12.79
CA LEU A 115 -18.39 -7.80 -13.61
C LEU A 115 -18.10 -8.13 -15.08
N ARG A 116 -17.55 -9.31 -15.35
CA ARG A 116 -17.13 -9.73 -16.71
C ARG A 116 -18.22 -10.50 -17.46
N CYS A 117 -18.87 -11.47 -16.81
CA CYS A 117 -19.79 -12.39 -17.48
C CYS A 117 -21.25 -12.33 -17.00
N GLY A 118 -21.58 -11.47 -16.04
CA GLY A 118 -22.92 -11.30 -15.49
C GLY A 118 -23.46 -12.46 -14.65
N ARG A 119 -22.83 -13.65 -14.68
CA ARG A 119 -23.24 -14.80 -13.85
C ARG A 119 -23.22 -14.45 -12.37
N ARG A 120 -24.22 -14.93 -11.63
CA ARG A 120 -24.34 -14.75 -10.18
C ARG A 120 -23.04 -15.19 -9.48
N THR A 121 -22.54 -14.33 -8.61
CA THR A 121 -21.36 -14.61 -7.78
C THR A 121 -21.72 -15.56 -6.63
N ALA A 122 -20.73 -16.30 -6.17
CA ALA A 122 -20.83 -17.20 -5.04
C ALA A 122 -19.93 -16.72 -3.90
N THR A 123 -20.39 -16.91 -2.65
CA THR A 123 -19.56 -16.64 -1.48
C THR A 123 -18.40 -17.64 -1.42
N VAL A 124 -17.19 -17.12 -1.60
CA VAL A 124 -15.94 -17.88 -1.49
C VAL A 124 -15.35 -17.63 -0.11
N HIS A 125 -15.06 -18.71 0.60
CA HIS A 125 -14.44 -18.68 1.91
C HIS A 125 -12.94 -18.89 1.75
N ASN A 126 -12.16 -17.93 2.23
CA ASN A 126 -10.71 -17.94 2.18
C ASN A 126 -10.14 -17.97 3.61
N ARG A 127 -8.85 -18.28 3.72
CA ARG A 127 -8.10 -18.13 4.97
C ARG A 127 -6.87 -17.28 4.67
N SER A 128 -6.74 -16.15 5.36
CA SER A 128 -5.52 -15.36 5.37
C SER A 128 -4.73 -15.66 6.65
N ARG A 129 -3.51 -15.13 6.74
CA ARG A 129 -2.71 -15.18 7.97
C ARG A 129 -3.40 -14.49 9.16
N TRP A 130 -4.45 -13.71 8.91
CA TRP A 130 -5.22 -12.96 9.90
C TRP A 130 -6.56 -13.59 10.27
N GLY A 131 -6.91 -14.70 9.64
CA GLY A 131 -8.14 -15.44 9.94
C GLY A 131 -8.98 -15.73 8.69
N PRO A 132 -10.23 -16.16 8.89
CA PRO A 132 -11.18 -16.36 7.80
C PRO A 132 -11.45 -15.05 7.06
N SER A 133 -11.54 -15.11 5.74
CA SER A 133 -11.98 -14.00 4.90
C SER A 133 -13.03 -14.48 3.89
N LEU A 134 -13.83 -13.56 3.40
CA LEU A 134 -14.93 -13.83 2.47
C LEU A 134 -14.81 -12.90 1.27
N GLN A 135 -15.18 -13.41 0.10
CA GLN A 135 -15.34 -12.62 -1.12
C GLN A 135 -16.48 -13.18 -1.97
N LEU A 136 -17.00 -12.38 -2.90
CA LEU A 136 -18.05 -12.80 -3.83
C LEU A 136 -17.41 -13.11 -5.19
N GLY A 137 -17.02 -14.38 -5.36
CA GLY A 137 -16.27 -14.85 -6.51
C GLY A 137 -17.14 -15.22 -7.71
N CYS A 138 -16.63 -14.99 -8.91
CA CYS A 138 -17.22 -15.51 -10.13
C CYS A 138 -16.98 -17.04 -10.24
N PRO A 139 -18.01 -17.86 -10.49
CA PRO A 139 -17.83 -19.30 -10.73
C PRO A 139 -16.90 -19.64 -11.91
N GLU A 140 -16.80 -18.72 -12.89
CA GLU A 140 -15.90 -18.84 -14.05
C GLU A 140 -14.48 -18.35 -13.80
N ARG A 141 -14.18 -17.94 -12.56
CA ARG A 141 -12.85 -17.46 -12.13
C ARG A 141 -12.36 -16.20 -12.87
N HIS A 142 -13.28 -15.36 -13.32
CA HIS A 142 -12.96 -14.03 -13.85
C HIS A 142 -12.48 -13.02 -12.80
N GLY A 143 -12.73 -13.29 -11.51
CA GLY A 143 -12.43 -12.35 -10.43
C GLY A 143 -13.41 -12.48 -9.27
N ALA A 144 -13.33 -11.54 -8.34
CA ALA A 144 -14.20 -11.47 -7.18
C ALA A 144 -14.47 -10.02 -6.74
N TYR A 145 -15.68 -9.80 -6.22
CA TYR A 145 -15.95 -8.60 -5.44
C TYR A 145 -15.52 -8.77 -3.99
N GLN A 146 -15.04 -7.68 -3.42
CA GLN A 146 -14.89 -7.50 -1.98
C GLN A 146 -15.51 -6.17 -1.57
N SER A 147 -16.28 -6.19 -0.50
CA SER A 147 -16.65 -4.97 0.21
C SER A 147 -15.42 -4.36 0.90
N PHE A 148 -15.50 -3.09 1.28
CA PHE A 148 -14.39 -2.42 1.96
C PHE A 148 -13.97 -3.14 3.25
N ALA A 149 -14.94 -3.59 4.05
CA ALA A 149 -14.67 -4.37 5.25
C ALA A 149 -14.05 -5.74 4.94
N GLN A 150 -14.47 -6.41 3.86
CA GLN A 150 -13.89 -7.69 3.44
C GLN A 150 -12.43 -7.55 3.03
N TYR A 151 -12.10 -6.55 2.20
CA TYR A 151 -10.73 -6.28 1.78
C TYR A 151 -9.82 -5.94 2.98
N LEU A 152 -10.24 -4.99 3.81
CA LEU A 152 -9.45 -4.56 4.97
C LEU A 152 -9.28 -5.70 5.99
N GLY A 153 -10.32 -6.52 6.20
CA GLY A 153 -10.25 -7.71 7.05
C GLY A 153 -9.32 -8.78 6.49
N GLU A 154 -9.38 -9.08 5.19
CA GLU A 154 -8.49 -10.04 4.54
C GLU A 154 -7.02 -9.67 4.75
N LYS A 155 -6.70 -8.38 4.58
CA LYS A 155 -5.34 -7.84 4.76
C LYS A 155 -4.93 -7.61 6.21
N GLY A 156 -5.87 -7.76 7.16
CA GLY A 156 -5.65 -7.55 8.59
C GLY A 156 -5.46 -6.08 8.96
N TYR A 157 -5.99 -5.17 8.13
CA TYR A 157 -6.05 -3.74 8.40
C TYR A 157 -7.27 -3.37 9.22
N ALA A 158 -8.29 -4.22 9.26
CA ALA A 158 -9.43 -4.07 10.15
C ALA A 158 -9.59 -5.31 11.05
N ARG A 159 -10.04 -5.09 12.28
CA ARG A 159 -10.34 -6.15 13.26
C ARG A 159 -11.67 -5.88 13.97
N ALA A 160 -12.35 -6.94 14.36
CA ALA A 160 -13.57 -6.83 15.15
C ALA A 160 -13.31 -6.10 16.49
N LEU A 161 -14.36 -5.44 17.01
CA LEU A 161 -14.32 -4.80 18.32
C LEU A 161 -14.13 -5.83 19.43
N SER A 162 -13.13 -5.62 20.28
CA SER A 162 -13.05 -6.29 21.58
C SER A 162 -14.04 -5.65 22.57
N SER A 163 -14.29 -6.31 23.70
CA SER A 163 -15.09 -5.74 24.79
C SER A 163 -14.53 -4.39 25.28
N ALA A 164 -13.22 -4.24 25.33
CA ALA A 164 -12.57 -3.00 25.73
C ALA A 164 -12.61 -1.90 24.66
N ASP A 165 -12.71 -2.26 23.37
CA ASP A 165 -12.96 -1.26 22.32
C ASP A 165 -14.37 -0.72 22.45
N ARG A 166 -15.36 -1.59 22.74
CA ARG A 166 -16.76 -1.17 22.97
C ARG A 166 -16.88 -0.23 24.17
N ALA A 167 -16.28 -0.59 25.30
CA ALA A 167 -16.28 0.28 26.49
C ALA A 167 -15.63 1.65 26.21
N ARG A 168 -14.60 1.72 25.35
CA ARG A 168 -14.01 3.02 24.96
C ARG A 168 -14.89 3.82 24.03
N LEU A 169 -15.56 3.16 23.10
CA LEU A 169 -16.51 3.81 22.20
C LEU A 169 -17.66 4.46 22.97
N GLU A 170 -18.11 3.85 24.07
CA GLU A 170 -19.14 4.42 24.95
C GLU A 170 -18.69 5.72 25.63
N ALA A 171 -17.40 5.84 25.95
CA ALA A 171 -16.82 7.02 26.58
C ALA A 171 -16.34 8.09 25.56
N ARG A 172 -16.40 7.81 24.26
CA ARG A 172 -15.83 8.67 23.21
C ARG A 172 -16.92 9.49 22.51
N ASP A 173 -16.69 10.79 22.44
CA ASP A 173 -17.42 11.66 21.51
C ASP A 173 -16.96 11.42 20.06
N GLY A 174 -17.92 11.19 19.16
CA GLY A 174 -17.65 10.94 17.74
C GLY A 174 -18.10 9.57 17.23
N GLY A 175 -18.31 8.60 18.11
CA GLY A 175 -18.87 7.28 17.77
C GLY A 175 -17.97 6.41 16.89
N LEU A 176 -18.55 5.34 16.34
CA LEU A 176 -17.91 4.42 15.40
C LEU A 176 -18.50 4.60 14.00
N GLY A 177 -17.66 4.82 13.00
CA GLY A 177 -18.02 4.73 11.59
C GLY A 177 -17.93 3.29 11.08
N CYS A 178 -18.93 2.85 10.33
CA CYS A 178 -18.88 1.55 9.67
C CYS A 178 -17.72 1.50 8.67
N VAL A 179 -16.79 0.56 8.86
CA VAL A 179 -15.67 0.34 7.92
C VAL A 179 -16.16 0.02 6.50
N ASN A 180 -17.38 -0.51 6.34
CA ASN A 180 -17.97 -0.76 5.04
C ASN A 180 -18.68 0.47 4.45
N CYS A 181 -19.80 0.88 5.07
CA CYS A 181 -20.69 1.90 4.48
C CYS A 181 -20.47 3.33 4.97
N GLY A 182 -19.59 3.56 5.96
CA GLY A 182 -19.39 4.88 6.59
C GLY A 182 -20.49 5.30 7.58
N GLY A 183 -21.63 4.59 7.64
CA GLY A 183 -22.73 4.91 8.55
C GLY A 183 -22.32 4.82 10.02
N ARG A 184 -22.86 5.72 10.86
CA ARG A 184 -22.58 5.72 12.31
C ARG A 184 -23.19 4.49 12.98
N ILE A 185 -22.43 3.86 13.87
CA ILE A 185 -22.75 2.65 14.61
C ILE A 185 -22.62 2.95 16.11
N ALA A 186 -23.53 2.44 16.93
CA ALA A 186 -23.44 2.51 18.39
C ALA A 186 -22.48 1.45 18.94
N ALA A 187 -21.84 1.73 20.08
CA ALA A 187 -20.86 0.82 20.69
C ALA A 187 -21.44 -0.58 21.00
N GLY A 188 -22.73 -0.65 21.31
CA GLY A 188 -23.45 -1.90 21.63
C GLY A 188 -23.92 -2.69 20.40
N ASP A 189 -23.87 -2.11 19.19
CA ASP A 189 -24.40 -2.79 18.01
C ASP A 189 -23.60 -4.06 17.68
N ALA A 190 -24.29 -5.16 17.41
CA ALA A 190 -23.68 -6.41 16.95
C ALA A 190 -23.40 -6.39 15.44
N ALA A 191 -24.20 -5.63 14.68
CA ALA A 191 -24.10 -5.43 13.24
C ALA A 191 -24.43 -3.97 12.92
N CYS A 192 -23.83 -3.43 11.86
CA CYS A 192 -24.17 -2.11 11.35
C CYS A 192 -25.65 -2.07 10.93
N PRO A 193 -26.48 -1.15 11.46
CA PRO A 193 -27.91 -1.10 11.13
C PRO A 193 -28.18 -0.70 9.67
N TRP A 194 -27.18 -0.14 8.98
CA TRP A 194 -27.30 0.37 7.61
C TRP A 194 -26.98 -0.68 6.54
N CYS A 195 -25.97 -1.52 6.78
CA CYS A 195 -25.48 -2.47 5.77
C CYS A 195 -25.24 -3.89 6.30
N GLY A 196 -25.53 -4.15 7.58
CA GLY A 196 -25.36 -5.46 8.21
C GLY A 196 -23.91 -5.88 8.45
N SER A 197 -22.92 -5.05 8.10
CA SER A 197 -21.50 -5.36 8.33
C SER A 197 -21.15 -5.43 9.81
N VAL A 198 -20.24 -6.32 10.18
CA VAL A 198 -19.74 -6.44 11.56
C VAL A 198 -18.96 -5.16 11.94
N PRO A 199 -19.24 -4.54 13.10
CA PRO A 199 -18.47 -3.40 13.59
C PRO A 199 -17.00 -3.75 13.81
N ALA A 200 -16.10 -2.90 13.33
CA ALA A 200 -14.66 -3.13 13.33
C ALA A 200 -13.89 -1.82 13.50
N LEU A 201 -12.68 -1.91 14.05
CA LEU A 201 -11.69 -0.83 14.05
C LEU A 201 -10.67 -1.06 12.95
N ILE A 202 -10.09 0.03 12.44
CA ILE A 202 -8.93 -0.03 11.57
C ILE A 202 -7.67 -0.06 12.45
N ASP A 203 -6.83 -1.07 12.28
CA ASP A 203 -5.55 -1.24 12.96
C ASP A 203 -4.48 -0.40 12.24
N LEU A 204 -4.33 0.84 12.69
CA LEU A 204 -3.40 1.81 12.10
C LEU A 204 -1.95 1.36 12.21
N ALA A 205 -1.60 0.65 13.28
CA ALA A 205 -0.24 0.19 13.51
C ALA A 205 0.16 -0.87 12.47
N ARG A 206 -0.73 -1.86 12.21
CA ARG A 206 -0.54 -2.86 11.15
C ARG A 206 -0.57 -2.24 9.77
N LEU A 207 -1.48 -1.30 9.56
CA LEU A 207 -1.62 -0.63 8.29
C LEU A 207 -0.37 0.18 7.96
N ALA A 208 0.13 1.01 8.88
CA ALA A 208 1.38 1.75 8.71
C ALA A 208 2.57 0.82 8.40
N GLN A 209 2.69 -0.31 9.09
CA GLN A 209 3.72 -1.31 8.80
C GLN A 209 3.57 -1.92 7.39
N ALA A 210 2.34 -2.15 6.94
CA ALA A 210 2.09 -2.67 5.59
C ALA A 210 2.34 -1.63 4.48
N LEU A 211 2.23 -0.34 4.80
CA LEU A 211 2.56 0.74 3.87
C LEU A 211 4.08 0.86 3.67
N ASP A 212 4.88 0.67 4.71
CA ASP A 212 6.34 0.73 4.64
C ASP A 212 7.00 -0.56 5.19
N PRO A 213 6.85 -1.70 4.50
CA PRO A 213 7.38 -2.98 4.99
C PRO A 213 8.92 -3.02 5.06
N GLU A 214 9.60 -2.04 4.45
CA GLU A 214 11.06 -1.98 4.37
C GLU A 214 11.67 -1.02 5.38
N GLY A 215 10.82 -0.33 6.15
CA GLY A 215 11.19 0.68 7.13
C GLY A 215 11.96 1.83 6.47
N ALA A 216 11.67 2.15 5.22
CA ALA A 216 12.39 3.16 4.47
C ALA A 216 11.99 4.60 4.82
N ILE A 217 10.84 4.76 5.46
CA ILE A 217 10.32 6.03 5.99
C ILE A 217 10.71 6.17 7.47
N ALA A 218 11.59 5.28 7.99
CA ALA A 218 12.09 5.39 9.36
C ALA A 218 13.23 6.42 9.48
N PRO A 219 13.29 7.21 10.57
CA PRO A 219 12.93 6.79 11.92
C PRO A 219 11.60 7.41 12.36
N GLN A 220 10.50 6.69 12.17
CA GLN A 220 9.51 6.73 13.24
C GLN A 220 10.29 6.30 14.52
N ARG A 221 10.13 6.97 15.68
CA ARG A 221 10.73 6.59 17.00
C ARG A 221 10.13 5.26 17.52
N VAL A 222 10.14 4.29 16.65
CA VAL A 222 9.17 3.23 16.51
C VAL A 222 9.98 1.93 16.48
N HIS A 223 10.97 1.85 15.61
CA HIS A 223 11.76 0.62 15.46
C HIS A 223 13.05 0.55 16.32
N GLY A 224 13.14 1.31 17.41
CA GLY A 224 14.41 1.54 18.15
C GLY A 224 14.60 0.82 19.49
N LEU A 225 13.59 0.12 20.02
CA LEU A 225 13.70 -0.58 21.31
C LEU A 225 13.73 -2.10 21.11
N PRO A 226 14.58 -2.85 21.85
CA PRO A 226 14.59 -4.30 21.79
C PRO A 226 13.22 -4.85 22.20
N ALA A 227 12.60 -5.62 21.32
CA ALA A 227 11.32 -6.27 21.58
C ALA A 227 11.48 -7.27 22.75
N GLN A 228 10.89 -6.95 23.89
CA GLN A 228 10.69 -7.91 24.98
C GLN A 228 9.50 -8.82 24.61
N PRO A 229 9.58 -10.14 24.85
CA PRO A 229 8.49 -11.05 24.54
C PRO A 229 7.29 -10.77 25.45
N SER A 230 6.31 -10.04 24.92
CA SER A 230 4.98 -9.87 25.50
C SER A 230 3.93 -10.09 24.40
N ALA A 231 2.70 -10.44 24.79
CA ALA A 231 1.65 -10.86 23.86
C ALA A 231 1.23 -9.78 22.83
N LEU A 232 1.52 -8.48 23.08
CA LEU A 232 1.30 -7.38 22.16
C LEU A 232 2.38 -6.29 22.36
N ALA A 233 3.15 -6.00 21.32
CA ALA A 233 4.07 -4.86 21.27
C ALA A 233 3.50 -3.76 20.38
N CYS A 234 3.80 -2.51 20.70
CA CYS A 234 3.51 -1.37 19.85
C CYS A 234 4.27 -1.53 18.52
N LEU A 235 3.57 -1.68 17.38
CA LEU A 235 4.25 -1.73 16.07
C LEU A 235 4.87 -0.38 15.69
N ALA A 236 4.47 0.66 16.41
CA ALA A 236 5.24 1.88 16.56
C ALA A 236 6.49 1.60 17.44
N CYS A 237 6.62 2.07 18.69
CA CYS A 237 7.88 2.03 19.48
C CYS A 237 8.45 0.69 19.95
N GLY A 238 7.83 -0.44 19.62
CA GLY A 238 8.24 -1.75 20.13
C GLY A 238 7.99 -1.94 21.63
N SER A 239 7.47 -0.94 22.34
CA SER A 239 7.15 -1.07 23.76
C SER A 239 6.05 -2.10 23.96
N ALA A 240 6.11 -2.84 25.07
CA ALA A 240 4.99 -3.66 25.51
C ALA A 240 3.76 -2.76 25.66
N LEU A 241 2.64 -3.18 25.06
CA LEU A 241 1.37 -2.50 25.28
C LEU A 241 0.78 -3.01 26.60
N PRO A 242 0.17 -2.11 27.40
CA PRO A 242 -0.52 -2.56 28.60
C PRO A 242 -1.66 -3.51 28.21
N ALA A 243 -2.01 -4.44 29.10
CA ALA A 243 -3.19 -5.29 28.90
C ALA A 243 -4.50 -4.48 28.78
N THR A 244 -4.48 -3.20 29.17
CA THR A 244 -5.57 -2.25 28.96
C THR A 244 -5.61 -1.82 27.48
N PRO A 245 -6.69 -2.08 26.72
CA PRO A 245 -6.63 -2.03 25.24
C PRO A 245 -6.61 -0.63 24.58
N ARG A 246 -5.56 0.18 24.66
CA ARG A 246 -5.59 1.58 24.21
C ARG A 246 -5.64 1.77 22.69
N TRP A 247 -6.14 2.92 22.24
CA TRP A 247 -6.08 3.35 20.83
C TRP A 247 -4.88 4.24 20.55
N ASP A 248 -4.13 4.60 21.59
CA ASP A 248 -2.86 5.29 21.58
C ASP A 248 -1.80 4.48 22.32
N CYS A 249 -0.54 4.58 21.89
CA CYS A 249 0.57 4.03 22.65
C CYS A 249 0.93 4.96 23.82
N PRO A 250 0.93 4.50 25.08
CA PRO A 250 1.27 5.36 26.21
C PRO A 250 2.75 5.76 26.23
N GLN A 251 3.62 5.03 25.52
CA GLN A 251 5.06 5.29 25.50
C GLN A 251 5.45 6.32 24.43
N CYS A 252 4.90 6.22 23.23
CA CYS A 252 5.28 7.10 22.11
C CYS A 252 4.14 7.94 21.54
N GLY A 253 2.92 7.80 22.05
CA GLY A 253 1.73 8.53 21.59
C GLY A 253 1.17 8.07 20.24
N ALA A 254 1.72 7.02 19.62
CA ALA A 254 1.27 6.57 18.30
C ALA A 254 -0.19 6.08 18.32
N THR A 255 -0.99 6.53 17.36
CA THR A 255 -2.34 6.02 17.14
C THR A 255 -2.29 4.56 16.68
N LEU A 256 -2.89 3.68 17.47
CA LEU A 256 -2.93 2.24 17.26
C LEU A 256 -4.18 1.79 16.49
N ALA A 257 -5.30 2.50 16.67
CA ALA A 257 -6.57 2.19 16.01
C ALA A 257 -7.37 3.44 15.66
N ALA A 258 -8.16 3.36 14.59
CA ALA A 258 -9.10 4.39 14.17
C ALA A 258 -10.53 3.83 14.15
N ALA A 259 -11.51 4.66 14.51
CA ALA A 259 -12.92 4.28 14.57
C ALA A 259 -13.69 4.60 13.28
N GLY A 260 -12.99 4.76 12.16
CA GLY A 260 -13.56 5.10 10.87
C GLY A 260 -12.48 5.14 9.80
N LEU A 261 -12.91 5.02 8.55
CA LEU A 261 -11.99 5.05 7.40
C LEU A 261 -11.48 6.46 7.10
N ASP A 262 -12.31 7.47 7.36
CA ASP A 262 -11.97 8.88 7.33
C ASP A 262 -10.86 9.21 8.36
N GLU A 263 -11.06 8.81 9.61
CA GLU A 263 -10.06 8.98 10.69
C GLU A 263 -8.74 8.26 10.34
N ALA A 264 -8.84 7.04 9.78
CA ALA A 264 -7.66 6.30 9.37
C ALA A 264 -6.91 6.95 8.20
N TRP A 265 -7.65 7.47 7.22
CA TRP A 265 -7.08 8.18 6.08
C TRP A 265 -6.38 9.46 6.53
N ASP A 266 -7.00 10.26 7.39
CA ASP A 266 -6.41 11.50 7.89
C ASP A 266 -5.12 11.26 8.70
N ALA A 267 -5.06 10.16 9.45
CA ALA A 267 -3.85 9.75 10.16
C ALA A 267 -2.69 9.35 9.24
N LEU A 268 -2.98 8.84 8.03
CA LEU A 268 -1.97 8.20 7.15
C LEU A 268 -1.61 9.00 5.90
N ARG A 269 -2.48 9.89 5.42
CA ARG A 269 -2.27 10.65 4.17
C ARG A 269 -0.96 11.45 4.12
N ALA A 270 -0.45 11.88 5.28
CA ALA A 270 0.83 12.58 5.37
C ALA A 270 2.04 11.72 4.97
N LEU A 271 1.90 10.38 4.96
CA LEU A 271 2.95 9.44 4.56
C LEU A 271 3.10 9.35 3.04
N GLU A 272 2.10 9.78 2.26
CA GLU A 272 2.06 9.57 0.82
C GLU A 272 3.30 10.08 0.07
N PRO A 273 3.80 11.32 0.30
CA PRO A 273 4.98 11.81 -0.41
C PRO A 273 6.23 10.96 -0.15
N ALA A 274 6.42 10.53 1.10
CA ALA A 274 7.56 9.71 1.50
C ALA A 274 7.48 8.28 0.92
N LEU A 275 6.28 7.69 0.91
CA LEU A 275 6.01 6.39 0.30
C LEU A 275 6.29 6.40 -1.20
N LEU A 276 5.83 7.43 -1.91
CA LEU A 276 6.06 7.59 -3.34
C LEU A 276 7.54 7.84 -3.66
N ASP A 277 8.24 8.63 -2.83
CA ASP A 277 9.66 8.87 -3.03
C ASP A 277 10.48 7.60 -2.84
N HIS A 278 10.23 6.85 -1.76
CA HIS A 278 10.87 5.55 -1.54
C HIS A 278 10.59 4.56 -2.66
N GLN A 279 9.36 4.51 -3.19
CA GLN A 279 9.05 3.62 -4.31
C GLN A 279 9.85 3.97 -5.57
N ARG A 280 10.04 5.27 -5.87
CA ARG A 280 10.82 5.72 -7.03
C ARG A 280 12.32 5.55 -6.81
N ARG A 281 12.80 5.83 -5.61
CA ARG A 281 14.22 5.86 -5.25
C ARG A 281 14.42 5.14 -3.92
N PRO A 282 14.43 3.78 -3.92
CA PRO A 282 14.61 3.04 -2.70
C PRO A 282 15.98 3.35 -2.06
N ALA A 283 16.00 3.51 -0.74
CA ALA A 283 17.25 3.74 -0.02
C ALA A 283 18.29 2.63 -0.32
N ALA A 284 19.57 2.99 -0.47
CA ALA A 284 20.62 2.04 -0.85
C ALA A 284 20.71 0.83 0.10
N ALA A 285 20.45 1.03 1.39
CA ALA A 285 20.39 -0.07 2.37
C ALA A 285 19.27 -1.07 2.08
N VAL A 286 18.10 -0.60 1.65
CA VAL A 286 16.97 -1.44 1.23
C VAL A 286 17.33 -2.23 -0.03
N VAL A 287 17.92 -1.57 -1.04
CA VAL A 287 18.38 -2.23 -2.26
C VAL A 287 19.39 -3.33 -1.94
N ARG A 288 20.38 -3.05 -1.08
CA ARG A 288 21.36 -4.05 -0.63
C ARG A 288 20.70 -5.25 0.05
N ARG A 289 19.76 -5.03 0.97
CA ARG A 289 19.01 -6.11 1.64
C ARG A 289 18.22 -6.96 0.64
N ARG A 290 17.55 -6.35 -0.34
CA ARG A 290 16.80 -7.06 -1.39
C ARG A 290 17.73 -7.95 -2.23
N LEU A 291 18.85 -7.40 -2.69
CA LEU A 291 19.82 -8.17 -3.48
C LEU A 291 20.40 -9.34 -2.69
N ALA A 292 20.72 -9.13 -1.40
CA ALA A 292 21.21 -10.19 -0.53
C ALA A 292 20.17 -11.31 -0.33
N ALA A 293 18.89 -10.96 -0.14
CA ALA A 293 17.82 -11.94 0.00
C ALA A 293 17.58 -12.77 -1.27
N GLN A 294 17.82 -12.20 -2.45
CA GLN A 294 17.65 -12.87 -3.74
C GLN A 294 18.88 -13.70 -4.17
N ALA A 295 20.06 -13.43 -3.62
CA ALA A 295 21.32 -14.03 -4.03
C ALA A 295 21.27 -15.58 -4.08
N PRO A 296 20.75 -16.30 -3.05
CA PRO A 296 20.73 -17.77 -3.09
C PRO A 296 19.84 -18.34 -4.20
N ALA A 297 18.73 -17.67 -4.52
CA ALA A 297 17.85 -18.10 -5.60
C ALA A 297 18.50 -17.88 -6.96
N MET A 298 19.16 -16.75 -7.16
CA MET A 298 19.91 -16.43 -8.38
C MET A 298 21.08 -17.40 -8.59
N GLU A 299 21.78 -17.78 -7.53
CA GLU A 299 22.84 -18.80 -7.58
C GLU A 299 22.31 -20.15 -8.03
N ARG A 300 21.19 -20.62 -7.45
CA ARG A 300 20.53 -21.86 -7.90
C ARG A 300 20.13 -21.80 -9.37
N GLN A 301 19.58 -20.67 -9.81
CA GLN A 301 19.19 -20.49 -11.21
C GLN A 301 20.39 -20.50 -12.15
N ARG A 302 21.52 -19.89 -11.77
CA ARG A 302 22.77 -19.93 -12.56
C ARG A 302 23.33 -21.35 -12.63
N ALA A 303 23.36 -22.07 -11.51
CA ALA A 303 23.82 -23.46 -11.47
C ALA A 303 22.95 -24.36 -12.37
N TRP A 304 21.62 -24.18 -12.31
CA TRP A 304 20.69 -24.90 -13.18
C TRP A 304 20.92 -24.57 -14.66
N ALA A 305 21.09 -23.29 -15.01
CA ALA A 305 21.38 -22.89 -16.38
C ALA A 305 22.72 -23.44 -16.90
N GLN A 306 23.76 -23.48 -16.06
CA GLN A 306 25.05 -24.08 -16.39
C GLN A 306 24.92 -25.60 -16.61
N ALA A 307 24.15 -26.30 -15.79
CA ALA A 307 23.89 -27.72 -15.98
C ALA A 307 23.15 -28.01 -17.30
N MET A 308 22.11 -27.22 -17.61
CA MET A 308 21.38 -27.33 -18.88
C MET A 308 22.29 -27.04 -20.09
N GLN A 309 23.18 -26.05 -19.99
CA GLN A 309 24.14 -25.75 -21.05
C GLN A 309 25.15 -26.89 -21.23
N ALA A 310 25.69 -27.43 -20.14
CA ALA A 310 26.63 -28.55 -20.19
C ALA A 310 26.00 -29.80 -20.81
N GLU A 311 24.74 -30.08 -20.51
CA GLU A 311 24.00 -31.18 -21.13
C GLU A 311 23.78 -30.94 -22.64
N ALA A 312 23.44 -29.72 -23.04
CA ALA A 312 23.30 -29.35 -24.45
C ALA A 312 24.63 -29.50 -25.21
N ASP A 313 25.73 -28.99 -24.64
CA ASP A 313 27.07 -29.07 -25.23
C ASP A 313 27.51 -30.54 -25.39
N ALA A 314 27.22 -31.39 -24.40
CA ALA A 314 27.51 -32.83 -24.47
C ALA A 314 26.74 -33.54 -25.61
N ARG A 315 25.48 -33.15 -25.86
CA ARG A 315 24.68 -33.69 -26.97
C ARG A 315 25.15 -33.21 -28.35
N HIS A 316 25.75 -32.03 -28.42
CA HIS A 316 26.19 -31.40 -29.68
C HIS A 316 27.70 -31.56 -29.97
N GLY A 317 28.42 -32.36 -29.18
CA GLY A 317 29.84 -32.65 -29.41
C GLY A 317 30.81 -31.55 -28.97
N GLY A 318 30.39 -30.69 -28.04
CA GLY A 318 31.17 -29.59 -27.49
C GLY A 318 30.37 -28.27 -27.46
N PRO A 319 30.86 -27.26 -26.72
CA PRO A 319 30.23 -25.95 -26.70
C PRO A 319 30.20 -25.36 -28.11
N PRO A 320 29.13 -24.65 -28.50
CA PRO A 320 29.10 -23.94 -29.77
C PRO A 320 30.32 -23.01 -29.86
N PRO A 321 30.93 -22.83 -31.05
CA PRO A 321 32.08 -21.96 -31.20
C PRO A 321 31.73 -20.58 -30.61
N THR A 322 32.52 -20.14 -29.63
CA THR A 322 32.32 -18.85 -28.97
C THR A 322 32.28 -17.79 -30.06
N TRP A 323 31.14 -17.12 -30.23
CA TRP A 323 31.02 -16.01 -31.17
C TRP A 323 31.94 -14.89 -30.71
N ASP A 324 33.15 -14.88 -31.24
CA ASP A 324 34.17 -13.89 -30.99
C ASP A 324 33.66 -12.51 -31.43
N ARG A 325 33.19 -11.73 -30.45
CA ARG A 325 32.69 -10.37 -30.64
C ARG A 325 33.76 -9.44 -31.23
N SER A 326 35.05 -9.79 -31.18
CA SER A 326 36.13 -8.98 -31.73
C SER A 326 36.17 -8.98 -33.27
N ARG A 327 35.54 -9.95 -33.95
CA ARG A 327 35.49 -10.00 -35.42
C ARG A 327 34.59 -8.95 -36.09
N ARG A 328 33.80 -8.17 -35.34
CA ARG A 328 33.05 -7.02 -35.89
C ARG A 328 33.84 -5.72 -35.98
N LEU A 329 35.04 -5.63 -35.40
CA LEU A 329 35.89 -4.44 -35.56
C LEU A 329 36.74 -4.47 -36.83
N GLY A 330 36.83 -5.61 -37.52
CA GLY A 330 37.54 -5.74 -38.81
C GLY A 330 36.82 -5.15 -40.02
N LEU A 331 35.48 -4.99 -39.99
CA LEU A 331 34.72 -4.37 -41.09
C LEU A 331 34.29 -2.92 -40.82
N ARG A 332 34.48 -2.40 -39.60
CA ARG A 332 34.17 -0.99 -39.27
C ARG A 332 35.32 -0.02 -39.58
N GLY A 333 36.55 -0.49 -39.76
CA GLY A 333 37.67 0.35 -40.20
C GLY A 333 37.49 0.92 -41.61
N TRP A 334 36.93 0.12 -42.53
CA TRP A 334 36.69 0.56 -43.91
C TRP A 334 35.49 1.51 -44.05
N ILE A 335 34.40 1.25 -43.34
CA ILE A 335 33.21 2.12 -43.36
C ILE A 335 33.49 3.45 -42.63
N GLY A 336 34.26 3.43 -41.54
CA GLY A 336 34.70 4.65 -40.84
C GLY A 336 35.67 5.51 -41.67
N GLY A 337 36.58 4.88 -42.42
CA GLY A 337 37.48 5.58 -43.35
C GLY A 337 36.76 6.21 -44.53
N LEU A 338 35.78 5.51 -45.13
CA LEU A 338 34.96 6.05 -46.23
C LEU A 338 34.04 7.19 -45.77
N LEU A 339 33.42 7.09 -44.58
CA LEU A 339 32.60 8.17 -44.02
C LEU A 339 33.44 9.41 -43.66
N ALA A 340 34.65 9.23 -43.14
CA ALA A 340 35.56 10.35 -42.87
C ALA A 340 36.00 11.06 -44.16
N ILE A 341 36.29 10.33 -45.23
CA ILE A 341 36.64 10.91 -46.54
C ILE A 341 35.44 11.64 -47.16
N VAL A 342 34.23 11.07 -47.10
CA VAL A 342 33.01 11.71 -47.60
C VAL A 342 32.69 12.99 -46.82
N VAL A 343 32.84 13.00 -45.50
CA VAL A 343 32.63 14.18 -44.66
C VAL A 343 33.68 15.27 -44.93
N VAL A 344 34.95 14.91 -45.14
CA VAL A 344 36.02 15.88 -45.50
C VAL A 344 35.83 16.45 -46.91
N VAL A 345 35.37 15.64 -47.88
CA VAL A 345 35.06 16.09 -49.24
C VAL A 345 33.82 16.98 -49.28
N LEU A 346 32.78 16.68 -48.48
CA LEU A 346 31.58 17.52 -48.36
C LEU A 346 31.88 18.84 -47.63
N LEU A 347 32.68 18.82 -46.57
CA LEU A 347 33.08 20.06 -45.86
C LEU A 347 34.01 20.95 -46.71
N ARG A 348 34.86 20.37 -47.56
CA ARG A 348 35.65 21.15 -48.54
C ARG A 348 34.81 21.72 -49.67
N ARG A 349 33.71 21.06 -50.07
CA ARG A 349 32.75 21.60 -51.06
C ARG A 349 31.84 22.69 -50.50
N CYS A 350 31.56 22.71 -49.20
CA CYS A 350 30.75 23.77 -48.57
C CYS A 350 31.56 25.01 -48.15
N LEU A 351 32.89 24.93 -48.12
CA LEU A 351 33.79 26.03 -47.72
C LEU A 351 34.58 26.64 -48.89
N GLY A 352 34.29 26.21 -50.13
CA GLY A 352 34.87 26.78 -51.33
C GLY A 352 33.82 26.88 -52.43
N GLU A 353 33.56 28.11 -52.85
CA GLU A 353 32.69 28.58 -53.95
C GLU A 353 31.27 29.02 -53.57
N GLY A 354 31.08 30.35 -53.59
CA GLY A 354 29.88 31.03 -54.12
C GLY A 354 28.71 31.22 -53.17
#